data_AF-A0A947FTY6-F1
#
_entry.id   AF-A0A947FTY6-F1
#
_cell.length_a   1.000
_cell.length_b   1.000
_cell.length_c   1.000
_cell.angle_alpha   90.00
_cell.angle_beta   90.00
_cell.angle_gamma   90.00
#
_symmetry.space_group_name_H-M   'P 1'
#
loop_
_entity.id
_entity.type
_entity.pdbx_description
1 polymer ?
#
loop_
_entity_poly.entity_id
_entity_poly.type
_entity_poly.pdbx_seq_one_letter_code
_entity_poly.pdbx_strand_id
1 'polypeptide(L)'
;MAISINWATKVISVPQADLTFVGGSVYQLDTDWFRLQLKDLEDDVDGIIFPKTHNHNTQVLLGGISYARIIEIINGYTITFEDGSYVVNLVGSNNNILDVTNLNTVQLRSNNSAGLINVREIQQDIFGGMVHVDQTNGTPGTLYPIGTPLQPVDNFTDAKIIADIRGFDTLRVIGNATLDTGDDVSYFKVTGQNAIRTSLTINAGANTLGAHIIDVTLTGNLDGGSLLERSVVSNVNYINGFVFECMLAPGTITLGGVSAAFFLNCYSGVPGADTPIIDMNGVGGENTPMAMRGYSGGVTLIDKTGNAPCTIDLSSGQVKIDDTCVLGSLIVRGDGQVVDTSGNHLHTGTINTGLELYNQTTTGEHIHDMWQIMGLDESMVVTMSDDGTTTTKSVHDIVQYITDTSITRAP
;
A
#
# COMPACT_ATOMS: atom_id res chain seq x y z
N MET A 1 46.82 33.72 -17.51
CA MET A 1 46.86 34.82 -16.53
C MET A 1 45.85 34.47 -15.47
N ALA A 2 46.13 34.77 -14.20
CA ALA A 2 45.18 34.55 -13.11
C ALA A 2 44.33 35.80 -12.88
N ILE A 3 43.19 35.65 -12.20
CA ILE A 3 42.38 36.76 -11.67
C ILE A 3 43.29 37.76 -10.96
N SER A 4 43.06 39.04 -11.21
CA SER A 4 43.86 40.13 -10.64
C SER A 4 43.00 41.33 -10.30
N ILE A 5 43.49 42.16 -9.37
CA ILE A 5 42.82 43.37 -8.93
C ILE A 5 43.76 44.55 -9.16
N ASN A 6 43.30 45.53 -9.93
CA ASN A 6 43.94 46.83 -9.95
C ASN A 6 43.35 47.66 -8.80
N TRP A 7 44.02 47.65 -7.65
CA TRP A 7 43.53 48.25 -6.41
C TRP A 7 43.29 49.77 -6.52
N ALA A 8 44.09 50.48 -7.32
CA ALA A 8 43.96 51.93 -7.52
C ALA A 8 42.68 52.29 -8.29
N THR A 9 42.33 51.51 -9.32
CA THR A 9 41.15 51.73 -10.16
C THR A 9 39.93 50.91 -9.72
N LYS A 10 40.12 49.99 -8.76
CA LYS A 10 39.11 49.03 -8.27
C LYS A 10 38.53 48.14 -9.37
N VAL A 11 39.35 47.77 -10.35
CA VAL A 11 38.95 46.88 -11.44
C VAL A 11 39.47 45.47 -11.17
N ILE A 12 38.55 44.51 -11.11
CA ILE A 12 38.84 43.08 -11.03
C ILE A 12 38.86 42.52 -12.45
N SER A 13 39.99 41.97 -12.88
CA SER A 13 40.13 41.38 -14.22
C SER A 13 39.98 39.87 -14.17
N VAL A 14 39.09 39.32 -15.00
CA VAL A 14 38.81 37.88 -15.10
C VAL A 14 39.25 37.35 -16.47
N PRO A 15 40.40 36.65 -16.54
CA PRO A 15 40.87 36.00 -17.76
C PRO A 15 39.92 34.90 -18.23
N GLN A 16 39.84 34.70 -19.55
CA GLN A 16 39.04 33.59 -20.10
C GLN A 16 39.57 32.23 -19.65
N ALA A 17 40.88 32.11 -19.46
CA ALA A 17 41.56 30.89 -19.01
C ALA A 17 41.13 30.42 -17.62
N ASP A 18 40.58 31.32 -16.80
CA ASP A 18 40.10 31.02 -15.44
C ASP A 18 38.61 30.61 -15.43
N LEU A 19 38.00 30.52 -16.61
CA LEU A 19 36.63 30.06 -16.79
C LEU A 19 36.58 28.59 -17.19
N THR A 20 35.54 27.90 -16.74
CA THR A 20 35.29 26.50 -17.14
C THR A 20 34.59 26.46 -18.49
N PHE A 21 35.17 25.76 -19.47
CA PHE A 21 34.54 25.58 -20.78
C PHE A 21 33.38 24.59 -20.73
N VAL A 22 32.22 24.97 -21.28
CA VAL A 22 30.99 24.14 -21.26
C VAL A 22 30.61 23.64 -22.66
N GLY A 23 30.95 24.39 -23.70
CA GLY A 23 30.69 24.02 -25.10
C GLY A 23 30.41 25.22 -25.99
N GLY A 24 30.75 25.11 -27.28
CA GLY A 24 30.58 26.21 -28.25
C GLY A 24 31.40 27.45 -27.85
N SER A 25 30.74 28.59 -27.68
CA SER A 25 31.32 29.84 -27.16
C SER A 25 30.85 30.13 -25.73
N VAL A 26 30.52 29.10 -24.95
CA VAL A 26 29.96 29.23 -23.60
C VAL A 26 30.94 28.72 -22.54
N TYR A 27 31.15 29.57 -21.54
CA TYR A 27 31.99 29.34 -20.39
C TYR A 27 31.19 29.52 -19.09
N GLN A 28 31.72 29.04 -17.98
CA GLN A 28 31.16 29.16 -16.64
C GLN A 28 32.17 29.77 -15.69
N LEU A 29 31.68 30.67 -14.84
CA LEU A 29 32.39 31.15 -13.65
C LEU A 29 31.68 30.60 -12.41
N ASP A 30 32.35 29.71 -11.67
CA ASP A 30 31.93 29.37 -10.32
C ASP A 30 32.25 30.55 -9.40
N THR A 31 31.20 31.23 -8.97
CA THR A 31 31.28 32.41 -8.10
C THR A 31 31.84 32.08 -6.72
N ASP A 32 31.76 30.83 -6.25
CA ASP A 32 32.36 30.44 -4.97
C ASP A 32 33.88 30.35 -5.06
N TRP A 33 34.36 29.74 -6.14
CA TRP A 33 35.78 29.74 -6.49
C TRP A 33 36.29 31.17 -6.70
N PHE A 34 35.55 31.98 -7.47
CA PHE A 34 35.90 33.38 -7.74
C PHE A 34 36.08 34.18 -6.45
N ARG A 35 35.15 34.10 -5.48
CA ARG A 35 35.30 34.84 -4.22
C ARG A 35 36.50 34.38 -3.38
N LEU A 36 36.88 33.10 -3.48
CA LEU A 36 38.07 32.58 -2.80
C LEU A 36 39.33 33.19 -3.42
N GLN A 37 39.40 33.29 -4.75
CA GLN A 37 40.49 33.99 -5.43
C GLN A 37 40.56 35.47 -5.04
N LEU A 38 39.42 36.16 -4.92
CA LEU A 38 39.42 37.53 -4.41
C LEU A 38 39.90 37.59 -2.96
N LYS A 39 39.57 36.57 -2.15
CA LYS A 39 39.99 36.53 -0.75
C LYS A 39 41.49 36.34 -0.59
N ASP A 40 42.08 35.49 -1.43
CA ASP A 40 43.52 35.25 -1.54
C ASP A 40 44.29 36.46 -2.10
N LEU A 41 43.61 37.40 -2.77
CA LEU A 41 44.20 38.67 -3.20
C LEU A 41 44.06 39.76 -2.12
N GLU A 42 42.99 39.73 -1.34
CA GLU A 42 42.78 40.64 -0.21
C GLU A 42 43.74 40.41 0.96
N ASP A 43 44.25 39.19 1.13
CA ASP A 43 45.18 38.84 2.22
C ASP A 43 46.66 38.98 1.82
N ASP A 44 46.96 39.25 0.55
CA ASP A 44 48.29 39.56 0.06
C ASP A 44 48.77 40.95 0.55
N VAL A 45 50.09 41.16 0.49
CA VAL A 45 50.77 42.39 0.96
C VAL A 45 50.19 43.65 0.34
N ASP A 46 49.82 43.58 -0.94
CA ASP A 46 49.25 44.71 -1.68
C ASP A 46 47.76 44.91 -1.37
N GLY A 47 47.02 43.85 -1.05
CA GLY A 47 45.57 43.89 -0.84
C GLY A 47 45.13 44.33 0.56
N ILE A 48 45.94 44.05 1.58
CA ILE A 48 45.55 44.22 3.00
C ILE A 48 45.18 45.68 3.38
N ILE A 49 45.70 46.66 2.64
CA ILE A 49 45.46 48.09 2.90
C ILE A 49 44.16 48.60 2.25
N PHE A 50 43.55 47.82 1.35
CA PHE A 50 42.36 48.21 0.60
C PHE A 50 41.07 47.68 1.23
N PRO A 51 39.92 48.35 1.00
CA PRO A 51 38.62 47.84 1.44
C PRO A 51 38.29 46.50 0.76
N LYS A 52 37.52 45.66 1.47
CA LYS A 52 37.03 44.38 0.96
C LYS A 52 36.35 44.53 -0.40
N THR A 53 36.57 43.56 -1.27
CA THR A 53 35.98 43.49 -2.61
C THR A 53 34.53 43.02 -2.59
N HIS A 54 34.20 42.11 -1.66
CA HIS A 54 32.89 41.47 -1.61
C HIS A 54 32.39 41.21 -0.19
N ASN A 55 31.07 41.11 -0.05
CA ASN A 55 30.39 40.49 1.08
C ASN A 55 29.99 39.07 0.70
N HIS A 56 30.09 38.15 1.66
CA HIS A 56 29.65 36.77 1.52
C HIS A 56 28.75 36.38 2.68
N ASN A 57 27.49 36.09 2.38
CA ASN A 57 26.57 35.44 3.30
C ASN A 57 26.51 33.97 2.95
N THR A 58 26.90 33.12 3.90
CA THR A 58 26.88 31.66 3.73
C THR A 58 25.43 31.16 3.61
N GLN A 59 25.29 29.93 3.16
CA GLN A 59 23.99 29.26 3.11
C GLN A 59 23.41 29.12 4.53
N VAL A 60 22.19 29.62 4.74
CA VAL A 60 21.52 29.57 6.06
C VAL A 60 20.34 28.61 6.00
N LEU A 61 20.25 27.69 6.96
CA LEU A 61 19.08 26.86 7.17
C LEU A 61 18.13 27.57 8.15
N LEU A 62 16.95 27.97 7.70
CA LEU A 62 15.91 28.58 8.54
C LEU A 62 14.59 27.86 8.32
N GLY A 63 14.07 27.21 9.37
CA GLY A 63 12.78 26.50 9.31
C GLY A 63 12.75 25.32 8.33
N GLY A 64 13.90 24.65 8.11
CA GLY A 64 14.02 23.55 7.14
C GLY A 64 14.30 24.01 5.70
N ILE A 65 14.23 25.32 5.42
CA ILE A 65 14.54 25.91 4.11
C ILE A 65 16.00 26.34 4.10
N SER A 66 16.74 25.96 3.06
CA SER A 66 18.12 26.36 2.88
C SER A 66 18.25 27.55 1.92
N TYR A 67 18.60 28.71 2.45
CA TYR A 67 18.82 29.93 1.68
C TYR A 67 20.19 29.88 1.00
N ALA A 68 20.24 30.04 -0.33
CA ALA A 68 21.48 30.03 -1.10
C ALA A 68 22.44 31.14 -0.64
N ARG A 69 23.75 30.87 -0.77
CA ARG A 69 24.79 31.86 -0.45
C ARG A 69 24.66 33.09 -1.36
N ILE A 70 24.97 34.26 -0.80
CA ILE A 70 24.95 35.55 -1.50
C ILE A 70 26.37 36.09 -1.54
N ILE A 71 26.81 36.48 -2.74
CA ILE A 71 28.11 37.13 -2.99
C ILE A 71 27.82 38.50 -3.62
N GLU A 72 28.09 39.56 -2.89
CA GLU A 72 27.86 40.93 -3.36
C GLU A 72 29.20 41.63 -3.53
N ILE A 73 29.50 42.12 -4.73
CA ILE A 73 30.63 43.01 -4.98
C ILE A 73 30.28 44.40 -4.46
N ILE A 74 31.16 44.96 -3.62
CA ILE A 74 30.91 46.18 -2.85
C ILE A 74 32.01 47.22 -3.07
N ASN A 75 31.98 48.32 -2.32
CA ASN A 75 33.06 49.32 -2.22
C ASN A 75 33.51 49.96 -3.55
N GLY A 76 32.65 49.90 -4.57
CA GLY A 76 32.88 50.45 -5.90
C GLY A 76 33.83 49.63 -6.76
N TYR A 77 34.08 48.36 -6.42
CA TYR A 77 34.79 47.46 -7.31
C TYR A 77 33.93 47.10 -8.52
N THR A 78 34.56 47.04 -9.69
CA THR A 78 33.93 46.63 -10.95
C THR A 78 34.67 45.43 -11.52
N ILE A 79 33.99 44.65 -12.35
CA ILE A 79 34.54 43.43 -12.96
C ILE A 79 34.71 43.65 -14.45
N THR A 80 35.86 43.25 -15.00
CA THR A 80 36.13 43.25 -16.44
C THR A 80 36.55 41.85 -16.86
N PHE A 81 35.80 41.25 -17.77
CA PHE A 81 36.21 40.01 -18.42
C PHE A 81 37.21 40.30 -19.54
N GLU A 82 38.12 39.36 -19.80
CA GLU A 82 38.99 39.42 -20.96
C GLU A 82 38.15 39.58 -22.24
N ASP A 83 38.50 40.55 -23.10
CA ASP A 83 37.66 40.89 -24.25
C ASP A 83 37.63 39.74 -25.26
N GLY A 84 36.43 39.41 -25.76
CA GLY A 84 36.22 38.33 -26.69
C GLY A 84 34.74 38.01 -26.90
N SER A 85 34.43 37.39 -28.04
CA SER A 85 33.06 37.03 -28.41
C SER A 85 32.66 35.69 -27.77
N TYR A 86 32.31 35.70 -26.49
CA TYR A 86 31.83 34.52 -25.76
C TYR A 86 30.79 34.86 -24.69
N VAL A 87 30.17 33.83 -24.14
CA VAL A 87 29.15 33.93 -23.08
C VAL A 87 29.70 33.33 -21.79
N VAL A 88 29.45 33.99 -20.66
CA VAL A 88 29.77 33.48 -19.33
C VAL A 88 28.50 33.27 -18.52
N ASN A 89 28.26 32.03 -18.10
CA ASN A 89 27.22 31.67 -17.15
C ASN A 89 27.77 31.80 -15.72
N LEU A 90 27.12 32.61 -14.90
CA LEU A 90 27.46 32.75 -13.48
C LEU A 90 26.72 31.67 -12.68
N VAL A 91 27.46 30.85 -11.93
CA VAL A 91 26.91 29.73 -11.14
C VAL A 91 27.45 29.74 -9.70
N GLY A 92 26.75 29.09 -8.77
CA GLY A 92 27.24 28.86 -7.39
C GLY A 92 26.75 29.83 -6.31
N SER A 93 26.22 31.01 -6.66
CA SER A 93 25.64 31.96 -5.70
C SER A 93 24.59 32.88 -6.32
N ASN A 94 23.83 33.56 -5.46
CA ASN A 94 23.19 34.83 -5.83
C ASN A 94 24.29 35.91 -5.84
N ASN A 95 24.29 36.78 -6.84
CA ASN A 95 25.31 37.83 -6.95
C ASN A 95 24.84 39.04 -7.77
N ASN A 96 25.57 40.15 -7.64
CA ASN A 96 25.37 41.39 -8.39
C ASN A 96 26.43 41.59 -9.50
N ILE A 97 27.16 40.53 -9.91
CA ILE A 97 28.29 40.65 -10.86
C ILE A 97 27.83 41.29 -12.17
N LEU A 98 26.63 40.94 -12.65
CA LEU A 98 26.06 41.52 -13.86
C LEU A 98 25.93 43.06 -13.77
N ASP A 99 25.62 43.58 -12.59
CA ASP A 99 25.39 45.02 -12.35
C ASP A 99 26.69 45.82 -12.25
N VAL A 100 27.77 45.17 -11.80
CA VAL A 100 29.10 45.79 -11.61
C VAL A 100 30.10 45.45 -12.70
N THR A 101 29.66 44.78 -13.78
CA THR A 101 30.53 44.43 -14.90
C THR A 101 30.70 45.60 -15.86
N ASN A 102 31.94 45.89 -16.21
CA ASN A 102 32.29 46.82 -17.28
C ASN A 102 31.95 46.19 -18.64
N LEU A 103 31.19 46.91 -19.46
CA LEU A 103 30.70 46.43 -20.74
C LEU A 103 31.84 46.20 -21.74
N ASN A 104 31.86 45.03 -22.36
CA ASN A 104 32.75 44.62 -23.45
C ASN A 104 31.99 43.70 -24.42
N THR A 105 32.70 42.91 -25.23
CA THR A 105 32.07 41.96 -26.18
C THR A 105 31.59 40.64 -25.55
N VAL A 106 31.85 40.43 -24.25
CA VAL A 106 31.44 39.25 -23.49
C VAL A 106 30.02 39.41 -22.98
N GLN A 107 29.18 38.40 -23.17
CA GLN A 107 27.82 38.38 -22.63
C GLN A 107 27.76 37.61 -21.30
N LEU A 108 27.13 38.21 -20.30
CA LEU A 108 26.90 37.56 -19.02
C LEU A 108 25.47 37.04 -18.90
N ARG A 109 25.33 35.81 -18.39
CA ARG A 109 24.06 35.22 -18.01
C ARG A 109 24.09 34.93 -16.52
N SER A 110 23.40 35.78 -15.74
CA SER A 110 23.18 35.51 -14.33
C SER A 110 22.03 34.52 -14.19
N ASN A 111 22.32 33.30 -13.74
CA ASN A 111 21.30 32.28 -13.56
C ASN A 111 20.50 32.44 -12.24
N ASN A 112 20.78 33.45 -11.40
CA ASN A 112 20.21 33.56 -10.04
C ASN A 112 19.93 35.00 -9.56
N SER A 113 19.43 35.89 -10.43
CA SER A 113 19.06 37.28 -10.03
C SER A 113 17.70 37.38 -9.32
N ALA A 114 16.85 36.35 -9.40
CA ALA A 114 15.62 36.22 -8.63
C ALA A 114 15.68 34.89 -7.86
N GLY A 115 15.62 34.98 -6.52
CA GLY A 115 15.76 33.91 -5.52
C GLY A 115 15.70 32.47 -6.05
N LEU A 116 16.76 31.71 -5.79
CA LEU A 116 16.91 30.31 -6.16
C LEU A 116 15.64 29.50 -5.86
N ILE A 117 15.04 28.95 -6.91
CA ILE A 117 14.01 27.92 -6.84
C ILE A 117 14.67 26.66 -6.27
N ASN A 118 14.28 26.20 -5.08
CA ASN A 118 14.78 24.95 -4.53
C ASN A 118 14.20 23.78 -5.32
N VAL A 119 14.92 23.38 -6.37
CA VAL A 119 14.46 22.36 -7.31
C VAL A 119 14.21 21.03 -6.59
N ARG A 120 14.97 20.69 -5.52
CA ARG A 120 14.76 19.43 -4.80
C ARG A 120 13.46 19.43 -3.99
N GLU A 121 13.14 20.54 -3.32
CA GLU A 121 11.88 20.68 -2.58
C GLU A 121 10.68 20.66 -3.52
N ILE A 122 10.74 21.38 -4.65
CA ILE A 122 9.67 21.36 -5.66
C ILE A 122 9.53 19.99 -6.29
N GLN A 123 10.65 19.32 -6.60
CA GLN A 123 10.60 17.94 -7.07
C GLN A 123 9.92 17.03 -6.06
N GLN A 124 10.20 17.19 -4.77
CA GLN A 124 9.59 16.36 -3.71
C GLN A 124 8.10 16.63 -3.56
N ASP A 125 7.66 17.88 -3.68
CA ASP A 125 6.24 18.27 -3.69
C ASP A 125 5.48 17.64 -4.87
N ILE A 126 6.11 17.56 -6.05
CA ILE A 126 5.51 16.93 -7.24
C ILE A 126 5.20 15.45 -7.06
N PHE A 127 5.97 14.71 -6.24
CA PHE A 127 5.64 13.32 -5.91
C PHE A 127 4.39 13.21 -5.01
N GLY A 128 3.99 14.28 -4.32
CA GLY A 128 2.84 14.25 -3.42
C GLY A 128 2.98 13.24 -2.27
N GLY A 129 4.23 12.94 -1.86
CA GLY A 129 4.53 11.99 -0.78
C GLY A 129 4.50 10.52 -1.17
N MET A 130 4.36 10.18 -2.46
CA MET A 130 4.28 8.79 -2.92
C MET A 130 4.96 8.57 -4.26
N VAL A 131 5.32 7.33 -4.58
CA VAL A 131 5.84 6.97 -5.91
C VAL A 131 4.73 6.35 -6.75
N HIS A 132 4.55 6.85 -7.97
CA HIS A 132 3.53 6.37 -8.90
C HIS A 132 4.11 5.30 -9.83
N VAL A 133 3.46 4.13 -9.85
CA VAL A 133 3.85 2.97 -10.66
C VAL A 133 2.77 2.70 -11.71
N ASP A 134 3.16 2.61 -12.97
CA ASP A 134 2.31 2.19 -14.10
C ASP A 134 3.14 1.25 -14.98
N GLN A 135 2.99 -0.06 -14.79
CA GLN A 135 3.74 -1.06 -15.56
C GLN A 135 3.37 -1.10 -17.06
N THR A 136 2.26 -0.45 -17.46
CA THR A 136 1.80 -0.44 -18.85
C THR A 136 2.35 0.76 -19.63
N ASN A 137 2.28 1.96 -19.04
CA ASN A 137 2.63 3.22 -19.70
C ASN A 137 3.75 4.01 -19.02
N GLY A 138 4.36 3.46 -17.96
CA GLY A 138 5.45 4.09 -17.23
C GLY A 138 6.76 4.13 -18.01
N THR A 139 7.75 4.78 -17.41
CA THR A 139 9.12 4.86 -17.92
C THR A 139 10.09 4.23 -16.93
N PRO A 140 11.06 3.41 -17.36
CA PRO A 140 12.04 2.81 -16.45
C PRO A 140 13.08 3.83 -16.00
N GLY A 141 13.67 3.57 -14.83
CA GLY A 141 14.75 4.34 -14.23
C GLY A 141 14.35 5.04 -12.93
N THR A 142 15.34 5.69 -12.30
CA THR A 142 15.21 6.25 -10.95
C THR A 142 15.44 7.77 -10.89
N LEU A 143 15.75 8.39 -12.02
CA LEU A 143 16.03 9.82 -12.10
C LEU A 143 14.73 10.62 -12.27
N TYR A 144 14.64 11.75 -11.58
CA TYR A 144 13.53 12.69 -11.75
C TYR A 144 13.37 13.06 -13.24
N PRO A 145 12.14 13.09 -13.79
CA PRO A 145 10.83 13.05 -13.11
C PRO A 145 10.18 11.67 -12.99
N ILE A 146 10.92 10.58 -13.19
CA ILE A 146 10.36 9.23 -13.11
C ILE A 146 9.84 8.93 -11.69
N GLY A 147 8.67 8.29 -11.62
CA GLY A 147 7.95 7.96 -10.38
C GLY A 147 6.98 9.05 -9.91
N THR A 148 6.85 10.16 -10.65
CA THR A 148 5.88 11.23 -10.35
C THR A 148 4.51 10.93 -10.98
N PRO A 149 3.42 11.61 -10.59
CA PRO A 149 2.10 11.40 -11.20
C PRO A 149 2.07 11.65 -12.72
N LEU A 150 2.93 12.55 -13.24
CA LEU A 150 3.01 12.89 -14.65
C LEU A 150 3.89 11.92 -15.45
N GLN A 151 4.85 11.26 -14.80
CA GLN A 151 5.74 10.28 -15.41
C GLN A 151 5.95 9.12 -14.43
N PRO A 152 4.96 8.20 -14.33
CA PRO A 152 5.06 7.04 -13.45
C PRO A 152 6.21 6.13 -13.87
N VAL A 153 6.75 5.39 -12.90
CA VAL A 153 7.78 4.37 -13.14
C VAL A 153 7.13 3.07 -13.61
N ASP A 154 7.80 2.32 -14.48
CA ASP A 154 7.25 1.10 -15.10
C ASP A 154 7.51 -0.19 -14.32
N ASN A 155 8.23 -0.15 -13.19
CA ASN A 155 8.56 -1.33 -12.41
C ASN A 155 8.71 -1.03 -10.91
N PHE A 156 8.50 -2.05 -10.07
CA PHE A 156 8.54 -1.90 -8.61
C PHE A 156 9.95 -1.81 -8.04
N THR A 157 10.95 -2.39 -8.73
CA THR A 157 12.36 -2.30 -8.33
C THR A 157 12.84 -0.84 -8.31
N ASP A 158 12.61 -0.09 -9.40
CA ASP A 158 12.93 1.33 -9.50
C ASP A 158 12.03 2.15 -8.56
N ALA A 159 10.75 1.79 -8.43
CA ALA A 159 9.83 2.46 -7.52
C ALA A 159 10.32 2.45 -6.08
N LYS A 160 10.81 1.29 -5.61
CA LYS A 160 11.42 1.15 -4.27
C LYS A 160 12.65 2.01 -4.12
N ILE A 161 13.57 2.00 -5.08
CA ILE A 161 14.78 2.83 -5.05
C ILE A 161 14.41 4.32 -4.97
N ILE A 162 13.43 4.77 -5.76
CA ILE A 162 12.95 6.15 -5.72
C ILE A 162 12.36 6.47 -4.34
N ALA A 163 11.51 5.59 -3.81
CA ALA A 163 10.88 5.78 -2.51
C ALA A 163 11.91 5.86 -1.38
N ASP A 164 12.89 4.96 -1.35
CA ASP A 164 13.97 4.92 -0.35
C ASP A 164 14.83 6.19 -0.41
N ILE A 165 15.22 6.65 -1.60
CA ILE A 165 16.02 7.88 -1.78
C ILE A 165 15.25 9.12 -1.32
N ARG A 166 13.92 9.11 -1.48
CA ARG A 166 13.03 10.24 -1.16
C ARG A 166 12.43 10.17 0.25
N GLY A 167 12.55 9.03 0.93
CA GLY A 167 11.96 8.79 2.25
C GLY A 167 10.44 8.60 2.21
N PHE A 168 9.90 8.03 1.14
CA PHE A 168 8.49 7.67 1.03
C PHE A 168 8.28 6.20 1.41
N ASP A 169 7.11 5.91 1.99
CA ASP A 169 6.67 4.56 2.39
C ASP A 169 5.46 4.10 1.56
N THR A 170 5.03 4.90 0.58
CA THR A 170 3.79 4.69 -0.16
C THR A 170 4.05 4.57 -1.66
N LEU A 171 3.54 3.50 -2.26
CA LEU A 171 3.54 3.22 -3.69
C LEU A 171 2.10 3.27 -4.22
N ARG A 172 1.85 4.10 -5.23
CA ARG A 172 0.55 4.20 -5.89
C ARG A 172 0.56 3.50 -7.24
N VAL A 173 -0.25 2.46 -7.37
CA VAL A 173 -0.42 1.71 -8.60
C VAL A 173 -1.49 2.38 -9.47
N ILE A 174 -1.14 2.63 -10.73
CA ILE A 174 -2.03 3.16 -11.78
C ILE A 174 -2.33 2.02 -12.75
N GLY A 175 -3.61 1.77 -13.00
CA GLY A 175 -4.04 0.63 -13.80
C GLY A 175 -3.75 -0.69 -13.09
N ASN A 176 -3.43 -1.72 -13.87
CA ASN A 176 -3.14 -3.06 -13.35
C ASN A 176 -1.63 -3.24 -13.17
N ALA A 177 -1.25 -4.03 -12.19
CA ALA A 177 0.14 -4.37 -11.95
C ALA A 177 0.30 -5.81 -11.47
N THR A 178 1.46 -6.38 -11.77
CA THR A 178 1.91 -7.68 -11.28
C THR A 178 3.22 -7.50 -10.52
N LEU A 179 3.27 -8.00 -9.30
CA LEU A 179 4.51 -8.15 -8.54
C LEU A 179 5.11 -9.52 -8.88
N ASP A 180 6.26 -9.52 -9.53
CA ASP A 180 6.94 -10.72 -10.01
C ASP A 180 8.04 -11.19 -9.05
N THR A 181 8.64 -12.34 -9.35
CA THR A 181 9.74 -12.89 -8.56
C THR A 181 10.88 -11.88 -8.43
N GLY A 182 11.26 -11.54 -7.20
CA GLY A 182 12.32 -10.58 -6.90
C GLY A 182 11.83 -9.14 -6.69
N ASP A 183 10.58 -8.82 -7.01
CA ASP A 183 9.97 -7.56 -6.58
C ASP A 183 9.80 -7.57 -5.06
N ASP A 184 10.03 -6.42 -4.44
CA ASP A 184 10.00 -6.26 -2.99
C ASP A 184 9.24 -5.00 -2.61
N VAL A 185 8.08 -5.19 -1.99
CA VAL A 185 7.23 -4.14 -1.42
C VAL A 185 7.04 -4.33 0.09
N SER A 186 7.98 -5.03 0.73
CA SER A 186 7.94 -5.26 2.18
C SER A 186 7.88 -3.93 2.95
N TYR A 187 6.97 -3.88 3.92
CA TYR A 187 6.70 -2.71 4.76
C TYR A 187 6.25 -1.44 4.02
N PHE A 188 5.94 -1.53 2.72
CA PHE A 188 5.35 -0.43 1.97
C PHE A 188 3.82 -0.45 2.06
N LYS A 189 3.24 0.75 1.99
CA LYS A 189 1.84 0.95 1.69
C LYS A 189 1.63 0.95 0.18
N VAL A 190 0.93 -0.05 -0.34
CA VAL A 190 0.59 -0.18 -1.76
C VAL A 190 -0.87 0.20 -1.97
N THR A 191 -1.14 1.27 -2.71
CA THR A 191 -2.49 1.79 -2.94
C THR A 191 -2.87 1.81 -4.41
N GLY A 192 -4.05 1.30 -4.75
CA GLY A 192 -4.62 1.40 -6.09
C GLY A 192 -5.36 2.72 -6.35
N GLN A 193 -5.93 2.85 -7.55
CA GLN A 193 -6.83 3.97 -7.86
C GLN A 193 -8.22 3.77 -7.23
N ASN A 194 -8.71 2.53 -7.29
CA ASN A 194 -9.82 1.94 -6.56
C ASN A 194 -9.87 0.46 -6.94
N ALA A 195 -10.64 -0.35 -6.21
CA ALA A 195 -10.68 -1.79 -6.44
C ALA A 195 -11.17 -2.20 -7.84
N ILE A 196 -11.90 -1.34 -8.56
CA ILE A 196 -12.40 -1.63 -9.91
C ILE A 196 -11.36 -1.33 -10.99
N ARG A 197 -10.52 -0.31 -10.79
CA ARG A 197 -9.55 0.15 -11.80
C ARG A 197 -8.17 -0.44 -11.63
N THR A 198 -7.84 -0.92 -10.43
CA THR A 198 -6.54 -1.50 -10.12
C THR A 198 -6.70 -2.96 -9.72
N SER A 199 -6.26 -3.85 -10.61
CA SER A 199 -5.99 -5.24 -10.26
C SER A 199 -4.51 -5.40 -9.94
N LEU A 200 -4.21 -5.92 -8.74
CA LEU A 200 -2.87 -6.25 -8.30
C LEU A 200 -2.75 -7.77 -8.19
N THR A 201 -1.86 -8.33 -8.99
CA THR A 201 -1.51 -9.76 -8.94
C THR A 201 -0.16 -9.92 -8.28
N ILE A 202 -0.05 -10.80 -7.29
CA ILE A 202 1.21 -11.07 -6.59
C ILE A 202 1.66 -12.48 -6.91
N ASN A 203 2.68 -12.61 -7.75
CA ASN A 203 3.21 -13.91 -8.11
C ASN A 203 4.07 -14.49 -7.00
N ALA A 204 4.22 -15.82 -7.00
CA ALA A 204 5.09 -16.49 -6.05
C ALA A 204 6.53 -15.95 -6.17
N GLY A 205 7.14 -15.61 -5.03
CA GLY A 205 8.51 -15.08 -4.96
C GLY A 205 8.62 -13.56 -5.03
N ALA A 206 7.50 -12.82 -5.13
CA ALA A 206 7.46 -11.42 -4.74
C ALA A 206 7.44 -11.30 -3.21
N ASN A 207 8.19 -10.35 -2.64
CA ASN A 207 8.24 -10.13 -1.20
C ASN A 207 7.23 -9.07 -0.76
N THR A 208 6.22 -9.49 0.01
CA THR A 208 5.19 -8.58 0.56
C THR A 208 5.13 -8.58 2.09
N LEU A 209 6.21 -8.96 2.76
CA LEU A 209 6.31 -9.01 4.21
C LEU A 209 5.86 -7.67 4.83
N GLY A 210 4.81 -7.71 5.66
CA GLY A 210 4.30 -6.53 6.35
C GLY A 210 3.73 -5.43 5.44
N ALA A 211 3.39 -5.74 4.18
CA ALA A 211 2.82 -4.75 3.27
C ALA A 211 1.39 -4.33 3.68
N HIS A 212 1.05 -3.05 3.47
CA HIS A 212 -0.31 -2.53 3.64
C HIS A 212 -0.94 -2.28 2.28
N ILE A 213 -1.86 -3.14 1.86
CA ILE A 213 -2.46 -3.12 0.53
C ILE A 213 -3.90 -2.56 0.62
N ILE A 214 -4.18 -1.50 -0.16
CA ILE A 214 -5.44 -0.75 -0.08
C ILE A 214 -6.00 -0.41 -1.46
N ASP A 215 -7.33 -0.41 -1.58
CA ASP A 215 -8.05 0.09 -2.75
C ASP A 215 -7.69 -0.66 -4.06
N VAL A 216 -7.52 -1.98 -3.98
CA VAL A 216 -7.22 -2.85 -5.13
C VAL A 216 -8.16 -4.05 -5.23
N THR A 217 -8.24 -4.68 -6.41
CA THR A 217 -8.61 -6.10 -6.52
C THR A 217 -7.33 -6.93 -6.44
N LEU A 218 -7.22 -7.77 -5.41
CA LEU A 218 -6.04 -8.55 -5.09
C LEU A 218 -6.22 -10.04 -5.41
N THR A 219 -5.20 -10.62 -6.03
CA THR A 219 -5.02 -12.07 -6.25
C THR A 219 -3.55 -12.45 -6.06
N GLY A 220 -3.25 -13.68 -5.61
CA GLY A 220 -1.88 -14.20 -5.60
C GLY A 220 -1.34 -14.59 -4.22
N ASN A 221 -0.03 -14.50 -4.01
CA ASN A 221 0.63 -15.01 -2.81
C ASN A 221 1.15 -13.87 -1.95
N LEU A 222 0.72 -13.79 -0.70
CA LEU A 222 1.26 -12.84 0.26
C LEU A 222 2.41 -13.45 1.05
N ASP A 223 3.21 -12.58 1.64
CA ASP A 223 4.19 -12.89 2.66
C ASP A 223 3.82 -12.22 3.98
N GLY A 224 3.96 -13.00 5.05
CA GLY A 224 3.80 -12.66 6.47
C GLY A 224 3.31 -11.25 6.87
N GLY A 225 2.23 -11.18 7.65
CA GLY A 225 1.84 -9.98 8.39
C GLY A 225 1.29 -8.86 7.51
N SER A 226 0.73 -9.20 6.35
CA SER A 226 0.10 -8.24 5.45
C SER A 226 -1.16 -7.64 6.08
N LEU A 227 -1.42 -6.35 5.80
CA LEU A 227 -2.66 -5.66 6.13
C LEU A 227 -3.42 -5.37 4.84
N LEU A 228 -4.65 -5.88 4.75
CA LEU A 228 -5.55 -5.66 3.61
C LEU A 228 -6.69 -4.76 4.04
N GLU A 229 -6.93 -3.68 3.29
CA GLU A 229 -7.97 -2.71 3.62
C GLU A 229 -8.78 -2.30 2.37
N ARG A 230 -10.11 -2.20 2.52
CA ARG A 230 -11.03 -1.62 1.50
C ARG A 230 -10.80 -2.16 0.08
N SER A 231 -10.50 -3.45 -0.01
CA SER A 231 -10.09 -4.13 -1.24
C SER A 231 -11.03 -5.27 -1.59
N VAL A 232 -10.94 -5.75 -2.82
CA VAL A 232 -11.59 -6.98 -3.28
C VAL A 232 -10.55 -8.10 -3.24
N VAL A 233 -10.82 -9.17 -2.53
CA VAL A 233 -9.88 -10.28 -2.31
C VAL A 233 -10.42 -11.55 -2.95
N SER A 234 -9.63 -12.18 -3.83
CA SER A 234 -9.97 -13.45 -4.49
C SER A 234 -8.69 -14.24 -4.76
N ASN A 235 -8.71 -15.57 -4.57
CA ASN A 235 -7.57 -16.44 -4.88
C ASN A 235 -6.26 -15.94 -4.26
N VAL A 236 -6.27 -15.66 -2.95
CA VAL A 236 -5.12 -15.14 -2.20
C VAL A 236 -4.61 -16.19 -1.22
N ASN A 237 -3.32 -16.46 -1.27
CA ASN A 237 -2.63 -17.39 -0.40
C ASN A 237 -1.87 -16.67 0.71
N TYR A 238 -1.64 -17.41 1.80
CA TYR A 238 -0.82 -17.00 2.94
C TYR A 238 -1.35 -15.79 3.71
N ILE A 239 -2.67 -15.67 3.84
CA ILE A 239 -3.27 -14.63 4.67
C ILE A 239 -2.90 -14.86 6.14
N ASN A 240 -2.22 -13.87 6.72
CA ASN A 240 -2.04 -13.70 8.16
C ASN A 240 -1.98 -12.20 8.48
N GLY A 241 -2.39 -11.81 9.69
CA GLY A 241 -2.61 -10.41 10.05
C GLY A 241 -4.07 -10.02 9.87
N PHE A 242 -4.33 -8.88 9.22
CA PHE A 242 -5.64 -8.24 9.20
C PHE A 242 -6.17 -8.06 7.78
N VAL A 243 -7.43 -8.42 7.59
CA VAL A 243 -8.25 -8.15 6.42
C VAL A 243 -9.44 -7.32 6.91
N PHE A 244 -9.48 -6.05 6.54
CA PHE A 244 -10.40 -5.06 7.09
C PHE A 244 -11.25 -4.43 5.98
N GLU A 245 -12.58 -4.42 6.16
CA GLU A 245 -13.54 -3.79 5.23
C GLU A 245 -13.39 -4.26 3.77
N CYS A 246 -13.02 -5.52 3.58
CA CYS A 246 -12.81 -6.10 2.26
C CYS A 246 -14.03 -6.88 1.77
N MET A 247 -14.23 -6.87 0.45
CA MET A 247 -15.14 -7.78 -0.23
C MET A 247 -14.39 -9.09 -0.52
N LEU A 248 -14.93 -10.22 -0.10
CA LEU A 248 -14.42 -11.54 -0.46
C LEU A 248 -15.13 -12.01 -1.73
N ALA A 249 -14.43 -11.94 -2.86
CA ALA A 249 -14.93 -12.34 -4.18
C ALA A 249 -14.87 -13.87 -4.37
N PRO A 250 -15.52 -14.42 -5.42
CA PRO A 250 -15.43 -15.85 -5.70
C PRO A 250 -13.98 -16.32 -5.80
N GLY A 251 -13.65 -17.44 -5.17
CA GLY A 251 -12.31 -18.00 -5.12
C GLY A 251 -11.95 -18.54 -3.74
N THR A 252 -10.72 -19.04 -3.62
CA THR A 252 -10.18 -19.59 -2.37
C THR A 252 -9.20 -18.61 -1.72
N ILE A 253 -9.42 -18.33 -0.44
CA ILE A 253 -8.56 -17.48 0.38
C ILE A 253 -7.90 -18.41 1.41
N THR A 254 -6.62 -18.67 1.22
CA THR A 254 -5.87 -19.65 2.01
C THR A 254 -5.06 -18.96 3.11
N LEU A 255 -5.22 -19.43 4.34
CA LEU A 255 -4.51 -18.89 5.51
C LEU A 255 -3.02 -19.26 5.48
N GLY A 256 -2.19 -18.43 6.13
CA GLY A 256 -0.74 -18.64 6.21
C GLY A 256 -0.28 -19.79 7.10
N GLY A 257 -1.15 -20.32 7.97
CA GLY A 257 -0.83 -21.46 8.85
C GLY A 257 0.22 -21.21 9.95
N VAL A 258 0.86 -20.03 9.97
CA VAL A 258 1.96 -19.68 10.88
C VAL A 258 1.64 -18.59 11.90
N SER A 259 0.55 -17.83 11.69
CA SER A 259 0.12 -16.76 12.59
C SER A 259 -1.39 -16.55 12.51
N ALA A 260 -1.93 -15.73 13.40
CA ALA A 260 -3.36 -15.43 13.45
C ALA A 260 -3.83 -14.68 12.19
N ALA A 261 -5.08 -14.91 11.79
CA ALA A 261 -5.75 -14.21 10.72
C ALA A 261 -7.06 -13.58 11.21
N PHE A 262 -7.21 -12.28 10.99
CA PHE A 262 -8.36 -11.50 11.43
C PHE A 262 -9.10 -10.93 10.21
N PHE A 263 -10.36 -11.31 10.05
CA PHE A 263 -11.28 -10.74 9.05
C PHE A 263 -12.27 -9.85 9.78
N LEU A 264 -12.20 -8.55 9.55
CA LEU A 264 -12.94 -7.55 10.31
C LEU A 264 -13.83 -6.74 9.36
N ASN A 265 -15.13 -6.70 9.63
CA ASN A 265 -16.14 -6.00 8.83
C ASN A 265 -16.08 -6.34 7.33
N CYS A 266 -15.70 -7.58 7.01
CA CYS A 266 -15.66 -8.07 5.64
C CYS A 266 -17.04 -8.57 5.20
N TYR A 267 -17.25 -8.70 3.90
CA TYR A 267 -18.51 -9.21 3.35
C TYR A 267 -18.30 -10.06 2.11
N SER A 268 -19.23 -10.99 1.86
CA SER A 268 -19.23 -11.78 0.63
C SER A 268 -19.60 -10.92 -0.58
N GLY A 269 -18.81 -11.04 -1.64
CA GLY A 269 -19.12 -10.51 -2.98
C GLY A 269 -19.86 -11.51 -3.87
N VAL A 270 -20.26 -12.68 -3.33
CA VAL A 270 -20.87 -13.77 -4.10
C VAL A 270 -22.40 -13.75 -3.90
N PRO A 271 -23.20 -13.57 -4.98
CA PRO A 271 -24.65 -13.57 -4.88
C PRO A 271 -25.23 -14.99 -4.78
N GLY A 272 -26.38 -15.13 -4.12
CA GLY A 272 -27.13 -16.38 -4.05
C GLY A 272 -26.64 -17.31 -2.94
N ALA A 273 -26.61 -18.61 -3.22
CA ALA A 273 -26.20 -19.65 -2.27
C ALA A 273 -24.71 -20.00 -2.35
N ASP A 274 -24.00 -19.51 -3.36
CA ASP A 274 -22.56 -19.69 -3.50
C ASP A 274 -21.82 -18.79 -2.51
N THR A 275 -20.58 -19.15 -2.19
CA THR A 275 -19.80 -18.46 -1.15
C THR A 275 -18.32 -18.38 -1.52
N PRO A 276 -17.60 -17.31 -1.13
CA PRO A 276 -16.14 -17.37 -1.07
C PRO A 276 -15.70 -18.51 -0.14
N ILE A 277 -14.53 -19.07 -0.41
CA ILE A 277 -13.95 -20.16 0.37
C ILE A 277 -12.81 -19.60 1.21
N ILE A 278 -12.86 -19.85 2.51
CA ILE A 278 -11.72 -19.71 3.40
C ILE A 278 -11.12 -21.10 3.58
N ASP A 279 -9.92 -21.27 3.06
CA ASP A 279 -9.12 -22.45 3.26
C ASP A 279 -8.24 -22.25 4.50
N MET A 280 -8.54 -23.06 5.52
CA MET A 280 -7.87 -22.98 6.81
C MET A 280 -6.46 -23.54 6.77
N ASN A 281 -6.03 -24.20 5.67
CA ASN A 281 -4.67 -24.68 5.45
C ASN A 281 -4.12 -25.46 6.65
N GLY A 282 -4.95 -26.32 7.23
CA GLY A 282 -4.63 -27.11 8.42
C GLY A 282 -4.23 -26.32 9.67
N VAL A 283 -4.66 -25.06 9.81
CA VAL A 283 -4.39 -24.19 10.97
C VAL A 283 -4.53 -24.93 12.30
N GLY A 284 -3.39 -25.15 12.98
CA GLY A 284 -3.28 -26.11 14.08
C GLY A 284 -2.37 -25.77 15.24
N GLY A 285 -1.60 -24.68 15.15
CA GLY A 285 -0.84 -24.17 16.30
C GLY A 285 -1.75 -23.35 17.23
N GLU A 286 -1.58 -23.48 18.54
CA GLU A 286 -2.33 -22.70 19.55
C GLU A 286 -2.27 -21.17 19.31
N ASN A 287 -1.24 -20.70 18.60
CA ASN A 287 -1.01 -19.29 18.25
C ASN A 287 -1.46 -18.89 16.83
N THR A 288 -2.26 -19.73 16.17
CA THR A 288 -2.75 -19.47 14.79
C THR A 288 -4.27 -19.32 14.69
N PRO A 289 -4.97 -18.68 15.65
CA PRO A 289 -6.43 -18.59 15.59
C PRO A 289 -6.90 -17.79 14.37
N MET A 290 -8.08 -18.14 13.88
CA MET A 290 -8.81 -17.33 12.91
C MET A 290 -10.01 -16.68 13.58
N ALA A 291 -10.15 -15.38 13.38
CA ALA A 291 -11.28 -14.63 13.89
C ALA A 291 -11.91 -13.81 12.77
N MET A 292 -13.19 -14.04 12.55
CA MET A 292 -14.01 -13.26 11.64
C MET A 292 -15.05 -12.49 12.46
N ARG A 293 -15.10 -11.17 12.31
CA ARG A 293 -15.92 -10.28 13.15
C ARG A 293 -16.72 -9.32 12.28
N GLY A 294 -18.03 -9.22 12.53
CA GLY A 294 -18.91 -8.33 11.77
C GLY A 294 -19.06 -8.76 10.30
N TYR A 295 -19.01 -10.07 10.04
CA TYR A 295 -19.05 -10.58 8.67
C TYR A 295 -20.48 -10.64 8.15
N SER A 296 -20.66 -10.28 6.88
CA SER A 296 -21.96 -10.33 6.20
C SER A 296 -21.92 -11.17 4.93
N GLY A 297 -22.89 -12.06 4.76
CA GLY A 297 -23.04 -12.92 3.58
C GLY A 297 -22.64 -14.38 3.83
N GLY A 298 -22.54 -15.14 2.75
CA GLY A 298 -22.17 -16.56 2.81
C GLY A 298 -20.65 -16.76 2.83
N VAL A 299 -20.14 -17.77 3.53
CA VAL A 299 -18.73 -18.19 3.53
C VAL A 299 -18.63 -19.71 3.68
N THR A 300 -17.74 -20.36 2.94
CA THR A 300 -17.41 -21.78 3.14
C THR A 300 -16.06 -21.90 3.84
N LEU A 301 -15.97 -22.79 4.83
CA LEU A 301 -14.72 -23.16 5.48
C LEU A 301 -14.30 -24.56 5.02
N ILE A 302 -13.03 -24.71 4.66
CA ILE A 302 -12.41 -26.02 4.32
C ILE A 302 -11.11 -26.22 5.11
N ASP A 303 -10.64 -27.47 5.15
CA ASP A 303 -9.33 -27.90 5.66
C ASP A 303 -9.00 -27.44 7.10
N LYS A 304 -10.02 -27.41 7.96
CA LYS A 304 -9.81 -27.18 9.40
C LYS A 304 -9.37 -28.48 10.09
N THR A 305 -8.09 -28.83 9.93
CA THR A 305 -7.50 -30.07 10.47
C THR A 305 -6.63 -29.88 11.71
N GLY A 306 -6.42 -28.65 12.17
CA GLY A 306 -5.63 -28.38 13.37
C GLY A 306 -6.43 -27.95 14.60
N ASN A 307 -5.80 -27.88 15.77
CA ASN A 307 -6.51 -27.67 17.06
C ASN A 307 -6.84 -26.22 17.39
N ALA A 308 -6.31 -25.23 16.66
CA ALA A 308 -6.49 -23.83 16.98
C ALA A 308 -7.99 -23.44 16.95
N PRO A 309 -8.47 -22.59 17.88
CA PRO A 309 -9.85 -22.15 17.89
C PRO A 309 -10.12 -21.20 16.71
N CYS A 310 -11.30 -21.35 16.11
CA CYS A 310 -11.82 -20.45 15.09
C CYS A 310 -13.13 -19.83 15.57
N THR A 311 -13.30 -18.53 15.36
CA THR A 311 -14.53 -17.84 15.79
C THR A 311 -15.04 -16.94 14.71
N ILE A 312 -16.34 -17.04 14.43
CA ILE A 312 -17.04 -16.24 13.43
C ILE A 312 -18.21 -15.53 14.08
N ASP A 313 -18.25 -14.21 13.93
CA ASP A 313 -19.35 -13.36 14.36
C ASP A 313 -20.04 -12.82 13.11
N LEU A 314 -21.24 -13.34 12.86
CA LEU A 314 -22.08 -12.95 11.73
C LEU A 314 -22.93 -11.73 12.09
N SER A 315 -22.95 -10.76 11.19
CA SER A 315 -23.98 -9.72 11.15
C SER A 315 -25.20 -10.17 10.34
N SER A 316 -25.00 -11.01 9.32
CA SER A 316 -26.05 -11.72 8.58
C SER A 316 -25.40 -12.78 7.68
N GLY A 317 -26.12 -13.85 7.34
CA GLY A 317 -25.72 -14.78 6.28
C GLY A 317 -25.59 -16.24 6.71
N GLN A 318 -24.63 -16.95 6.11
CA GLN A 318 -24.48 -18.40 6.27
C GLN A 318 -23.01 -18.80 6.33
N VAL A 319 -22.68 -19.71 7.24
CA VAL A 319 -21.40 -20.43 7.26
C VAL A 319 -21.65 -21.85 6.78
N LYS A 320 -20.96 -22.23 5.71
CA LYS A 320 -20.90 -23.61 5.21
C LYS A 320 -19.65 -24.29 5.75
N ILE A 321 -19.80 -25.49 6.30
CA ILE A 321 -18.68 -26.29 6.81
C ILE A 321 -18.53 -27.52 5.92
N ASP A 322 -17.34 -27.66 5.34
CA ASP A 322 -16.97 -28.81 4.52
C ASP A 322 -16.54 -30.01 5.38
N ASP A 323 -16.63 -31.22 4.83
CA ASP A 323 -16.30 -32.46 5.55
C ASP A 323 -14.81 -32.59 5.90
N THR A 324 -13.95 -31.82 5.21
CA THR A 324 -12.52 -31.67 5.52
C THR A 324 -12.24 -30.96 6.84
N CYS A 325 -13.24 -30.29 7.43
CA CYS A 325 -13.10 -29.65 8.74
C CYS A 325 -13.30 -30.68 9.86
N VAL A 326 -12.22 -31.20 10.43
CA VAL A 326 -12.25 -32.42 11.28
C VAL A 326 -11.70 -32.25 12.69
N LEU A 327 -11.02 -31.14 13.01
CA LEU A 327 -10.34 -30.98 14.30
C LEU A 327 -10.41 -29.55 14.88
N GLY A 328 -10.23 -29.47 16.20
CA GLY A 328 -10.29 -28.24 16.98
C GLY A 328 -11.72 -27.75 17.23
N SER A 329 -11.85 -26.49 17.63
CA SER A 329 -13.14 -25.86 17.91
C SER A 329 -13.49 -24.77 16.90
N LEU A 330 -14.76 -24.73 16.51
CA LEU A 330 -15.35 -23.70 15.68
C LEU A 330 -16.56 -23.10 16.40
N ILE A 331 -16.49 -21.79 16.68
CA ILE A 331 -17.55 -21.05 17.33
C ILE A 331 -18.17 -20.12 16.30
N VAL A 332 -19.46 -20.30 16.02
CA VAL A 332 -20.20 -19.42 15.11
C VAL A 332 -21.34 -18.78 15.88
N ARG A 333 -21.40 -17.45 15.90
CA ARG A 333 -22.40 -16.68 16.63
C ARG A 333 -22.94 -15.53 15.81
N GLY A 334 -24.07 -14.98 16.26
CA GLY A 334 -24.72 -13.82 15.63
C GLY A 334 -25.89 -14.22 14.72
N ASP A 335 -26.24 -13.32 13.80
CA ASP A 335 -27.42 -13.50 12.95
C ASP A 335 -27.07 -14.30 11.70
N GLY A 336 -27.59 -15.52 11.60
CA GLY A 336 -27.33 -16.38 10.45
C GLY A 336 -27.62 -17.85 10.71
N GLN A 337 -27.00 -18.69 9.88
CA GLN A 337 -27.13 -20.15 9.95
C GLN A 337 -25.80 -20.85 9.67
N VAL A 338 -25.64 -22.03 10.24
CA VAL A 338 -24.52 -22.94 9.96
C VAL A 338 -25.08 -24.17 9.25
N VAL A 339 -24.50 -24.53 8.12
CA VAL A 339 -24.93 -25.68 7.32
C VAL A 339 -23.74 -26.49 6.82
N ASP A 340 -23.99 -27.73 6.40
CA ASP A 340 -23.04 -28.53 5.62
C ASP A 340 -23.03 -28.14 4.13
N THR A 341 -22.19 -28.81 3.34
CA THR A 341 -22.10 -28.61 1.88
C THR A 341 -23.35 -29.03 1.12
N SER A 342 -24.21 -29.86 1.72
CA SER A 342 -25.52 -30.24 1.18
C SER A 342 -26.63 -29.27 1.56
N GLY A 343 -26.35 -28.29 2.42
CA GLY A 343 -27.29 -27.29 2.91
C GLY A 343 -28.08 -27.72 4.16
N ASN A 344 -27.75 -28.83 4.79
CA ASN A 344 -28.40 -29.26 6.04
C ASN A 344 -27.90 -28.42 7.21
N HIS A 345 -28.78 -28.03 8.12
CA HIS A 345 -28.40 -27.29 9.33
C HIS A 345 -27.50 -28.13 10.24
N LEU A 346 -26.42 -27.53 10.73
CA LEU A 346 -25.50 -28.15 11.68
C LEU A 346 -25.76 -27.60 13.08
N HIS A 347 -26.03 -28.47 14.04
CA HIS A 347 -26.24 -28.10 15.44
C HIS A 347 -24.93 -28.14 16.24
N THR A 348 -24.94 -27.53 17.43
CA THR A 348 -23.83 -27.62 18.37
C THR A 348 -23.54 -29.08 18.72
N GLY A 349 -22.25 -29.45 18.69
CA GLY A 349 -21.80 -30.81 18.96
C GLY A 349 -20.54 -31.18 18.17
N THR A 350 -20.15 -32.44 18.25
CA THR A 350 -19.08 -32.99 17.41
C THR A 350 -19.64 -33.29 16.03
N ILE A 351 -19.10 -32.61 15.01
CA ILE A 351 -19.44 -32.85 13.60
C ILE A 351 -18.26 -33.47 12.84
N ASN A 352 -18.55 -33.99 11.66
CA ASN A 352 -17.62 -34.77 10.84
C ASN A 352 -16.98 -35.89 11.69
N THR A 353 -15.65 -35.93 11.78
CA THR A 353 -14.93 -36.97 12.54
C THR A 353 -14.29 -36.48 13.84
N GLY A 354 -14.54 -35.23 14.27
CA GLY A 354 -13.91 -34.69 15.48
C GLY A 354 -13.92 -33.17 15.67
N LEU A 355 -14.57 -32.39 14.81
CA LEU A 355 -14.65 -30.94 14.97
C LEU A 355 -15.70 -30.59 16.02
N GLU A 356 -15.32 -29.82 17.04
CA GLU A 356 -16.26 -29.30 18.04
C GLU A 356 -16.92 -28.02 17.54
N LEU A 357 -18.18 -28.09 17.10
CA LEU A 357 -18.97 -26.95 16.66
C LEU A 357 -19.78 -26.39 17.83
N TYR A 358 -19.64 -25.08 18.06
CA TYR A 358 -20.54 -24.29 18.91
C TYR A 358 -21.36 -23.37 17.99
N ASN A 359 -22.53 -23.85 17.57
CA ASN A 359 -23.47 -23.06 16.77
C ASN A 359 -24.38 -22.25 17.69
N GLN A 360 -24.00 -21.00 17.92
CA GLN A 360 -24.70 -19.98 18.70
C GLN A 360 -25.38 -18.96 17.77
N THR A 361 -25.75 -19.38 16.55
CA THR A 361 -26.49 -18.53 15.62
C THR A 361 -27.97 -18.51 15.96
N THR A 362 -28.68 -17.46 15.57
CA THR A 362 -30.12 -17.33 15.82
C THR A 362 -30.97 -18.47 15.24
N THR A 363 -30.50 -19.16 14.20
CA THR A 363 -31.18 -20.36 13.69
C THR A 363 -30.74 -21.66 14.38
N GLY A 364 -29.52 -21.70 14.94
CA GLY A 364 -28.95 -22.88 15.59
C GLY A 364 -29.55 -23.19 16.97
N GLU A 365 -29.70 -22.17 17.82
CA GLU A 365 -30.22 -22.35 19.19
C GLU A 365 -31.76 -22.32 19.23
N HIS A 366 -32.40 -21.40 18.51
CA HIS A 366 -33.85 -21.21 18.64
C HIS A 366 -34.69 -22.36 18.06
N ILE A 367 -34.24 -23.03 17.00
CA ILE A 367 -35.01 -24.12 16.39
C ILE A 367 -34.92 -25.37 17.28
N HIS A 368 -33.72 -25.72 17.76
CA HIS A 368 -33.53 -26.88 18.63
C HIS A 368 -34.27 -26.72 19.97
N ASP A 369 -34.18 -25.54 20.58
CA ASP A 369 -34.85 -25.25 21.85
C ASP A 369 -36.38 -25.24 21.69
N MET A 370 -36.92 -24.69 20.58
CA MET A 370 -38.35 -24.74 20.31
C MET A 370 -38.85 -26.18 20.09
N TRP A 371 -38.08 -27.02 19.39
CA TRP A 371 -38.46 -28.41 19.15
C TRP A 371 -38.48 -29.21 20.45
N GLN A 372 -37.47 -29.02 21.30
CA GLN A 372 -37.43 -29.63 22.64
C GLN A 372 -38.56 -29.14 23.56
N ILE A 373 -38.85 -27.82 23.57
CA ILE A 373 -39.93 -27.24 24.37
C ILE A 373 -41.31 -27.74 23.90
N MET A 374 -41.47 -27.95 22.59
CA MET A 374 -42.72 -28.47 22.01
C MET A 374 -42.84 -30.01 22.11
N GLY A 375 -41.85 -30.71 22.68
CA GLY A 375 -41.84 -32.16 22.80
C GLY A 375 -41.74 -32.88 21.44
N LEU A 376 -41.22 -32.19 20.43
CA LEU A 376 -41.02 -32.69 19.08
C LEU A 376 -39.58 -33.22 18.98
N ASP A 377 -39.36 -34.41 19.53
CA ASP A 377 -38.14 -35.19 19.31
C ASP A 377 -38.20 -35.79 17.90
N GLU A 378 -37.07 -35.84 17.18
CA GLU A 378 -36.95 -36.53 15.88
C GLU A 378 -37.31 -38.02 15.98
N SER A 379 -37.25 -38.60 17.19
CA SER A 379 -37.72 -39.95 17.49
C SER A 379 -39.25 -40.06 17.69
N MET A 380 -39.96 -38.94 17.81
CA MET A 380 -41.42 -38.83 17.96
C MET A 380 -42.02 -37.88 16.92
N VAL A 381 -42.26 -38.40 15.72
CA VAL A 381 -42.99 -37.67 14.67
C VAL A 381 -44.44 -37.44 15.12
N VAL A 382 -44.77 -36.21 15.52
CA VAL A 382 -46.16 -35.79 15.74
C VAL A 382 -46.76 -35.41 14.39
N THR A 383 -47.67 -36.23 13.87
CA THR A 383 -48.50 -35.85 12.73
C THR A 383 -49.67 -35.01 13.25
N MET A 384 -49.79 -33.76 12.79
CA MET A 384 -51.00 -32.97 13.03
C MET A 384 -52.05 -33.41 12.00
N SER A 385 -53.20 -33.90 12.47
CA SER A 385 -54.37 -34.07 11.60
C SER A 385 -55.05 -32.71 11.36
N ASP A 386 -55.60 -32.53 10.16
CA ASP A 386 -56.31 -31.31 9.72
C ASP A 386 -57.54 -30.93 10.58
N ASP A 387 -57.90 -31.76 11.57
CA ASP A 387 -58.98 -31.51 12.52
C ASP A 387 -58.54 -30.82 13.83
N GLY A 388 -57.24 -30.52 13.99
CA GLY A 388 -56.71 -29.79 15.13
C GLY A 388 -56.68 -30.58 16.43
N THR A 389 -56.76 -31.92 16.39
CA THR A 389 -56.61 -32.76 17.58
C THR A 389 -55.19 -33.36 17.69
N THR A 390 -54.48 -33.04 18.77
CA THR A 390 -53.16 -33.61 19.06
C THR A 390 -53.34 -34.99 19.70
N THR A 391 -52.96 -36.07 18.99
CA THR A 391 -52.84 -37.40 19.59
C THR A 391 -51.41 -37.91 19.51
N THR A 392 -50.82 -38.24 20.65
CA THR A 392 -49.52 -38.93 20.74
C THR A 392 -49.72 -40.39 20.30
N LYS A 393 -49.09 -40.80 19.19
CA LYS A 393 -49.11 -42.20 18.72
C LYS A 393 -47.69 -42.76 18.76
N SER A 394 -47.54 -44.01 19.22
CA SER A 394 -46.27 -44.71 19.17
C SER A 394 -45.98 -45.20 17.73
N VAL A 395 -44.72 -45.51 17.42
CA VAL A 395 -44.33 -46.11 16.12
C VAL A 395 -45.12 -47.40 15.83
N HIS A 396 -45.54 -48.14 16.86
CA HIS A 396 -46.36 -49.34 16.73
C HIS A 396 -47.77 -49.02 16.20
N ASP A 397 -48.36 -47.90 16.61
CA ASP A 397 -49.70 -47.47 16.20
C ASP A 397 -49.74 -46.96 14.75
N ILE A 398 -48.61 -46.47 14.23
CA ILE A 398 -48.47 -46.02 12.83
C ILE A 398 -48.46 -47.21 11.86
N VAL A 399 -47.71 -48.27 12.21
CA VAL A 399 -47.67 -49.50 11.39
C VAL A 399 -49.05 -50.14 11.32
N GLN A 400 -49.80 -50.14 12.43
CA GLN A 400 -51.15 -50.67 12.49
C GLN A 400 -52.16 -49.85 11.66
N TYR A 401 -52.04 -48.52 11.66
CA TYR A 401 -52.90 -47.63 10.86
C TYR A 401 -52.65 -47.75 9.36
N ILE A 402 -51.39 -47.95 8.94
CA ILE A 402 -51.03 -48.22 7.53
C ILE A 402 -51.55 -49.58 7.09
N THR A 403 -51.53 -50.60 7.95
CA THR A 403 -52.12 -51.90 7.63
C THR A 403 -53.65 -51.85 7.54
N ASP A 404 -54.32 -51.08 8.39
CA ASP A 404 -55.79 -50.96 8.39
C ASP A 404 -56.34 -50.09 7.25
N THR A 405 -55.54 -49.19 6.69
CA THR A 405 -55.94 -48.35 5.54
C THR A 405 -55.59 -48.96 4.18
N SER A 406 -54.90 -50.11 4.16
CA SER A 406 -54.64 -50.84 2.92
C SER A 406 -55.76 -51.83 2.58
N ILE A 407 -56.60 -51.41 1.62
CA ILE A 407 -57.40 -52.24 0.69
C ILE A 407 -58.76 -52.73 1.22
N THR A 408 -59.76 -51.87 1.08
CA THR A 408 -61.02 -52.26 0.41
C THR A 408 -61.35 -51.24 -0.68
N ARG A 409 -60.69 -51.38 -1.83
CA ARG A 409 -61.31 -50.96 -3.09
C ARG A 409 -62.28 -52.07 -3.49
N ALA A 410 -63.57 -51.77 -3.41
CA ALA A 410 -64.64 -52.59 -3.94
C ALA A 410 -65.57 -51.67 -4.78
N PRO A 411 -66.27 -52.23 -5.76
CA PRO A 411 -65.96 -52.18 -7.20
C PRO A 411 -66.23 -50.86 -7.91
#